data_AF-C1GYR1-F1
#
_entry.id   AF-C1GYR1-F1
#
_cell.length_a   1.000
_cell.length_b   1.000
_cell.length_c   1.000
_cell.angle_alpha   90.00
_cell.angle_beta   90.00
_cell.angle_gamma   90.00
#
_symmetry.space_group_name_H-M   'P 1'
#
loop_
_entity.id
_entity.type
_entity.pdbx_description
1 polymer ?
#
loop_
_entity_poly.entity_id
_entity_poly.type
_entity_poly.pdbx_seq_one_letter_code
_entity_poly.pdbx_strand_id
1 'polypeptide(L)'
;MEASLAALRQEFGNAIQELRNQNQQLQAECQSLQTPLNNSRSRPKPSLLDPEKFTGQTLKFDTWLPSIKAKLRVDQAAIGDSIAQFYYVYLNLDSSVQAMVLPQLAQAEEAGNWDYNSILDQLSRVYDNPNKIIEAEDKLHSPKAGLK
;
A
#
# COMPACT_ATOMS: atom_id res chain seq x y z
N MET A 1 -67.19 10.16 -2.40
CA MET A 1 -66.04 10.79 -1.72
C MET A 1 -65.29 9.81 -0.82
N GLU A 2 -65.96 8.93 -0.06
CA GLU A 2 -65.28 7.98 0.85
C GLU A 2 -64.29 7.03 0.17
N ALA A 3 -64.62 6.50 -1.02
CA ALA A 3 -63.73 5.61 -1.76
C ALA A 3 -62.38 6.26 -2.13
N SER A 4 -62.39 7.55 -2.51
CA SER A 4 -61.18 8.30 -2.85
C SER A 4 -60.29 8.55 -1.63
N LEU A 5 -60.89 8.77 -0.46
CA LEU A 5 -60.15 8.96 0.79
C LEU A 5 -59.53 7.65 1.30
N ALA A 6 -60.21 6.51 1.09
CA ALA A 6 -59.67 5.19 1.40
C ALA A 6 -58.49 4.83 0.48
N ALA A 7 -58.61 5.08 -0.83
CA ALA A 7 -57.53 4.86 -1.79
C ALA A 7 -56.28 5.70 -1.45
N LEU A 8 -56.45 6.98 -1.14
CA LEU A 8 -55.34 7.86 -0.75
C LEU A 8 -54.66 7.40 0.54
N ARG A 9 -55.41 6.95 1.55
CA ARG A 9 -54.84 6.36 2.78
C ARG A 9 -54.03 5.11 2.50
N GLN A 10 -54.49 4.27 1.58
CA GLN A 10 -53.78 3.07 1.17
C GLN A 10 -52.48 3.41 0.43
N GLU A 11 -52.50 4.38 -0.49
CA GLU A 11 -51.30 4.87 -1.20
C GLU A 11 -50.26 5.44 -0.24
N PHE A 12 -50.67 6.27 0.73
CA PHE A 12 -49.76 6.76 1.77
C PHE A 12 -49.18 5.63 2.62
N GLY A 13 -50.00 4.62 2.97
CA GLY A 13 -49.53 3.43 3.69
C GLY A 13 -48.46 2.65 2.91
N ASN A 14 -48.69 2.43 1.62
CA ASN A 14 -47.73 1.76 0.74
C ASN A 14 -46.42 2.57 0.60
N ALA A 15 -46.51 3.89 0.42
CA ALA A 15 -45.34 4.75 0.29
C ALA A 15 -44.49 4.78 1.57
N ILE A 16 -45.12 4.82 2.75
CA ILE A 16 -44.41 4.75 4.04
C ILE A 16 -43.71 3.40 4.20
N GLN A 17 -44.36 2.31 3.79
CA GLN A 17 -43.77 0.98 3.89
C GLN A 17 -42.56 0.82 2.95
N GLU A 18 -42.64 1.35 1.74
CA GLU A 18 -41.54 1.36 0.78
C GLU A 18 -40.34 2.17 1.31
N LEU A 19 -40.59 3.38 1.85
CA LEU A 19 -39.54 4.19 2.48
C LEU A 19 -38.87 3.49 3.68
N ARG A 20 -39.63 2.71 4.45
CA ARG A 20 -39.08 1.90 5.56
C ARG A 20 -38.19 0.79 5.04
N ASN A 21 -38.60 0.09 3.99
CA ASN A 21 -37.80 -0.97 3.36
C ASN A 21 -36.48 -0.39 2.82
N GLN A 22 -36.53 0.74 2.12
CA GLN A 22 -35.33 1.43 1.60
C GLN A 22 -34.40 1.89 2.73
N ASN A 23 -34.94 2.44 3.82
CA ASN A 23 -34.13 2.80 4.99
C ASN A 23 -33.48 1.58 5.64
N GLN A 24 -34.19 0.45 5.74
CA GLN A 24 -33.62 -0.79 6.27
C GLN A 24 -32.50 -1.32 5.37
N GLN A 25 -32.67 -1.25 4.05
CA GLN A 25 -31.64 -1.65 3.09
C GLN A 25 -30.39 -0.75 3.18
N LEU A 26 -30.57 0.57 3.23
CA LEU A 26 -29.47 1.52 3.39
C LEU A 26 -28.74 1.34 4.74
N GLN A 27 -29.47 1.02 5.80
CA GLN A 27 -28.86 0.71 7.10
C GLN A 27 -28.06 -0.59 7.05
N ALA A 28 -28.55 -1.63 6.38
CA ALA A 28 -27.82 -2.88 6.17
C ALA A 28 -26.55 -2.66 5.33
N GLU A 29 -26.64 -1.85 4.27
CA GLU A 29 -25.49 -1.46 3.45
C GLU A 29 -24.46 -0.69 4.28
N CYS A 30 -24.89 0.33 5.04
CA CYS A 30 -24.03 1.08 5.95
C CYS A 30 -23.35 0.16 6.98
N GLN A 31 -24.07 -0.80 7.57
CA GLN A 31 -23.51 -1.75 8.54
C GLN A 31 -22.46 -2.68 7.90
N SER A 32 -22.71 -3.14 6.67
CA SER A 32 -21.78 -3.99 5.93
C SER A 32 -20.48 -3.27 5.57
N LEU A 33 -20.54 -1.96 5.30
CA LEU A 33 -19.38 -1.12 5.06
C LEU A 33 -18.66 -0.76 6.36
N GLN A 34 -19.39 -0.61 7.47
CA GLN A 34 -18.82 -0.31 8.77
C GLN A 34 -18.10 -1.49 9.41
N THR A 35 -18.51 -2.74 9.14
CA THR A 35 -17.87 -3.93 9.73
C THR A 35 -16.36 -4.01 9.44
N PRO A 36 -15.89 -3.86 8.18
CA PRO A 36 -14.46 -3.82 7.89
C PRO A 36 -13.79 -2.57 8.48
N LEU A 37 -14.44 -1.40 8.47
CA LEU A 37 -13.89 -0.16 9.04
C LEU A 37 -13.69 -0.24 10.56
N ASN A 38 -14.59 -0.91 11.28
CA ASN A 38 -14.50 -1.04 12.73
C ASN A 38 -13.39 -2.01 13.16
N ASN A 39 -13.12 -3.05 12.35
CA ASN A 39 -11.95 -3.91 12.53
C ASN A 39 -10.62 -3.18 12.27
N SER A 40 -10.64 -2.10 11.48
CA SER A 40 -9.45 -1.27 11.23
C SER A 40 -9.17 -0.23 12.32
N ARG A 41 -9.98 -0.09 13.38
CA ARG A 41 -9.79 0.97 14.40
C ARG A 41 -8.54 0.80 15.27
N SER A 42 -7.94 -0.37 15.32
CA SER A 42 -6.61 -0.55 15.89
C SER A 42 -5.64 -0.82 14.75
N ARG A 43 -4.89 0.20 14.33
CA ARG A 43 -3.78 0.01 13.39
C ARG A 43 -2.89 -1.11 13.95
N PRO A 44 -2.70 -2.21 13.22
CA PRO A 44 -1.90 -3.32 13.73
C PRO A 44 -0.48 -2.82 14.02
N LYS A 45 0.14 -3.37 15.05
CA LYS A 45 1.56 -3.10 15.31
C LYS A 45 2.37 -3.68 14.14
N PRO A 46 3.39 -2.98 13.63
CA PRO A 46 4.28 -3.55 12.64
C PRO A 46 4.94 -4.82 13.20
N SER A 47 4.97 -5.88 12.40
CA SER A 47 5.54 -7.17 12.76
C SER A 47 7.03 -7.26 12.42
N LEU A 48 7.48 -6.57 11.37
CA LEU A 48 8.87 -6.61 10.94
C LEU A 48 9.65 -5.40 11.47
N LEU A 49 10.95 -5.60 11.67
CA LEU A 49 11.88 -4.51 11.98
C LEU A 49 11.95 -3.54 10.80
N ASP A 50 12.15 -2.26 11.11
CA ASP A 50 12.36 -1.26 10.07
C ASP A 50 13.72 -1.50 9.37
N PRO A 51 13.75 -1.47 8.03
CA PRO A 51 15.00 -1.62 7.28
C PRO A 51 15.94 -0.43 7.51
N GLU A 52 17.23 -0.64 7.31
CA GLU A 52 18.21 0.46 7.25
C GLU A 52 17.86 1.40 6.08
N LYS A 53 18.15 2.70 6.23
CA LYS A 53 18.02 3.64 5.11
C LYS A 53 18.96 3.25 3.96
N PHE A 54 18.46 3.33 2.74
CA PHE A 54 19.29 3.09 1.57
C PHE A 54 20.19 4.29 1.27
N THR A 55 21.50 4.08 1.40
CA THR A 55 22.53 5.12 1.25
C THR A 55 23.04 5.27 -0.19
N GLY A 56 22.47 4.56 -1.15
CA GLY A 56 22.93 4.57 -2.55
C GLY A 56 24.12 3.65 -2.84
N GLN A 57 24.48 2.76 -1.92
CA GLN A 57 25.52 1.75 -2.16
C GLN A 57 24.96 0.59 -2.99
N THR A 58 25.42 0.43 -4.23
CA THR A 58 25.02 -0.65 -5.15
C THR A 58 25.08 -2.04 -4.50
N LEU A 59 26.16 -2.32 -3.75
CA LEU A 59 26.35 -3.61 -3.05
C LEU A 59 25.26 -3.91 -2.01
N LYS A 60 24.66 -2.88 -1.40
CA LYS A 60 23.56 -3.03 -0.44
C LYS A 60 22.19 -3.06 -1.12
N PHE A 61 22.08 -2.72 -2.40
CA PHE A 61 20.79 -2.61 -3.07
C PHE A 61 20.07 -3.97 -3.13
N ASP A 62 20.79 -5.04 -3.48
CA ASP A 62 20.24 -6.40 -3.56
C ASP A 62 19.77 -6.97 -2.21
N THR A 63 20.28 -6.47 -1.08
CA THR A 63 19.83 -6.87 0.26
C THR A 63 18.75 -5.93 0.82
N TRP A 64 18.82 -4.65 0.48
CA TRP A 64 17.84 -3.65 0.90
C TRP A 64 16.50 -3.81 0.18
N LEU A 65 16.51 -4.05 -1.14
CA LEU A 65 15.29 -4.14 -1.95
C LEU A 65 14.33 -5.25 -1.48
N PRO A 66 14.77 -6.50 -1.20
CA PRO A 66 13.91 -7.51 -0.60
C PRO A 66 13.41 -7.13 0.79
N SER A 67 14.24 -6.44 1.59
CA SER A 67 13.90 -6.03 2.96
C SER A 67 12.76 -5.02 2.98
N ILE A 68 12.83 -3.96 2.15
CA ILE A 68 11.76 -2.97 2.03
C ILE A 68 10.49 -3.58 1.42
N LYS A 69 10.61 -4.45 0.41
CA LYS A 69 9.47 -5.16 -0.18
C LYS A 69 8.79 -6.09 0.82
N ALA A 70 9.55 -6.79 1.66
CA ALA A 70 9.01 -7.63 2.71
C ALA A 70 8.25 -6.80 3.75
N LYS A 71 8.83 -5.67 4.17
CA LYS A 71 8.21 -4.73 5.11
C LYS A 71 6.88 -4.19 4.60
N LEU A 72 6.83 -3.72 3.35
CA LEU A 72 5.60 -3.24 2.73
C LEU A 72 4.55 -4.35 2.62
N ARG A 73 4.95 -5.58 2.26
CA ARG A 73 4.03 -6.70 2.08
C ARG A 73 3.43 -7.20 3.40
N VAL A 74 4.23 -7.30 4.46
CA VAL A 74 3.78 -7.81 5.77
C VAL A 74 3.07 -6.73 6.56
N ASP A 75 3.62 -5.52 6.59
CA ASP A 75 3.15 -4.42 7.43
C ASP A 75 2.31 -3.39 6.66
N GLN A 76 1.79 -3.72 5.47
CA GLN A 76 0.90 -2.82 4.69
C GLN A 76 -0.20 -2.18 5.54
N ALA A 77 -0.89 -2.98 6.36
CA ALA A 77 -1.99 -2.51 7.21
C ALA A 77 -1.50 -1.63 8.37
N ALA A 78 -0.25 -1.80 8.82
CA ALA A 78 0.36 -0.97 9.85
C ALA A 78 0.95 0.33 9.29
N ILE A 79 1.46 0.32 8.05
CA ILE A 79 2.03 1.48 7.38
C ILE A 79 0.91 2.47 7.01
N GLY A 80 -0.14 1.97 6.35
CA GLY A 80 -1.31 2.77 5.98
C GLY A 80 -1.70 2.61 4.51
N ASP A 81 -2.33 3.65 3.98
CA ASP A 81 -2.77 3.75 2.59
C ASP A 81 -1.60 3.89 1.60
N SER A 82 -1.90 4.04 0.32
CA SER A 82 -0.89 4.19 -0.74
C SER A 82 0.02 5.39 -0.53
N ILE A 83 -0.52 6.51 -0.04
CA ILE A 83 0.23 7.72 0.30
C ILE A 83 1.25 7.41 1.40
N ALA A 84 0.80 6.78 2.49
CA ALA A 84 1.67 6.40 3.60
C ALA A 84 2.75 5.40 3.15
N GLN A 85 2.41 4.45 2.30
CA GLN A 85 3.37 3.48 1.74
C GLN A 85 4.41 4.15 0.82
N PHE A 86 3.99 5.10 -0.01
CA PHE A 86 4.89 5.90 -0.85
C PHE A 86 5.89 6.69 -0.01
N TYR A 87 5.41 7.47 0.97
CA TYR A 87 6.29 8.21 1.86
C TYR A 87 7.14 7.31 2.75
N TYR A 88 6.64 6.13 3.14
CA TYR A 88 7.45 5.16 3.87
C TYR A 88 8.68 4.77 3.06
N VAL A 89 8.53 4.45 1.76
CA VAL A 89 9.68 4.14 0.90
C VAL A 89 10.59 5.35 0.76
N TYR A 90 10.05 6.54 0.46
CA TYR A 90 10.83 7.77 0.31
C TYR A 90 11.66 8.12 1.56
N LEU A 91 11.07 7.97 2.76
CA LEU A 91 11.74 8.26 4.04
C LEU A 91 12.79 7.20 4.41
N ASN A 92 12.71 6.01 3.83
CA ASN A 92 13.72 4.96 3.92
C ASN A 92 14.90 5.15 2.94
N LEU A 93 14.97 6.28 2.24
CA LEU A 93 16.11 6.65 1.41
C LEU A 93 16.96 7.71 2.12
N ASP A 94 18.27 7.68 1.89
CA ASP A 94 19.15 8.79 2.26
C ASP A 94 18.91 10.00 1.34
N SER A 95 19.22 11.20 1.84
CA SER A 95 19.07 12.49 1.18
C SER A 95 19.62 12.54 -0.26
N SER A 96 20.77 11.90 -0.51
CA SER A 96 21.37 11.81 -1.84
C SER A 96 20.50 11.02 -2.83
N VAL A 97 19.89 9.93 -2.37
CA VAL A 97 19.00 9.08 -3.17
C VAL A 97 17.61 9.71 -3.29
N GLN A 98 17.13 10.37 -2.24
CA GLN A 98 15.87 11.13 -2.28
C GLN A 98 15.89 12.17 -3.41
N ALA A 99 16.99 12.91 -3.56
CA ALA A 99 17.16 13.89 -4.62
C ALA A 99 16.97 13.27 -6.03
N MET A 100 17.37 12.02 -6.21
CA MET A 100 17.24 11.30 -7.48
C MET A 100 15.79 10.90 -7.80
N VAL A 101 14.95 10.71 -6.79
CA VAL A 101 13.56 10.26 -6.94
C VAL A 101 12.53 11.38 -6.77
N LEU A 102 12.98 12.63 -6.66
CA LEU A 102 12.11 13.80 -6.66
C LEU A 102 11.16 13.89 -7.87
N PRO A 103 11.56 13.48 -9.10
CA PRO A 103 10.63 13.44 -10.23
C PRO A 103 9.43 12.52 -9.97
N GLN A 104 9.63 11.37 -9.32
CA GLN A 104 8.55 10.45 -8.96
C GLN A 104 7.62 11.05 -7.89
N LEU A 105 8.18 11.79 -6.92
CA LEU A 105 7.38 12.51 -5.93
C LEU A 105 6.49 13.57 -6.59
N ALA A 106 7.07 14.41 -7.45
CA ALA A 106 6.32 15.44 -8.18
C ALA A 106 5.22 14.82 -9.08
N GLN A 107 5.54 13.73 -9.77
CA GLN A 107 4.57 13.00 -10.60
C GLN A 107 3.43 12.41 -9.75
N ALA A 108 3.72 11.85 -8.59
CA ALA A 108 2.71 11.29 -7.68
C ALA A 108 1.76 12.37 -7.16
N GLU A 109 2.29 13.55 -6.82
CA GLU A 109 1.51 14.71 -6.39
C GLU A 109 0.62 15.25 -7.51
N GLU A 110 1.15 15.39 -8.74
CA GLU A 110 0.40 15.91 -9.88
C GLU A 110 -0.70 14.95 -10.35
N ALA A 111 -0.39 13.65 -10.44
CA ALA A 111 -1.33 12.63 -10.90
C ALA A 111 -2.29 12.13 -9.81
N GLY A 112 -2.00 12.42 -8.54
CA GLY A 112 -2.71 11.82 -7.40
C GLY A 112 -2.51 10.31 -7.25
N ASN A 113 -1.50 9.74 -7.93
CA ASN A 113 -1.22 8.32 -7.93
C ASN A 113 0.04 7.99 -7.13
N TRP A 114 -0.16 7.52 -5.89
CA TRP A 114 0.90 7.27 -4.92
C TRP A 114 1.43 5.83 -4.99
N ASP A 115 1.88 5.42 -6.18
CA ASP A 115 2.47 4.09 -6.37
C ASP A 115 3.97 4.09 -6.05
N TYR A 116 4.34 3.47 -4.92
CA TYR A 116 5.74 3.36 -4.50
C TYR A 116 6.60 2.54 -5.46
N ASN A 117 6.00 1.72 -6.34
CA ASN A 117 6.77 0.97 -7.35
C ASN A 117 7.49 1.90 -8.31
N SER A 118 6.98 3.11 -8.56
CA SER A 118 7.67 4.12 -9.37
C SER A 118 9.07 4.46 -8.82
N ILE A 119 9.21 4.56 -7.49
CA ILE A 119 10.49 4.76 -6.81
C ILE A 119 11.35 3.51 -6.93
N LEU A 120 10.81 2.32 -6.64
CA LEU A 120 11.55 1.08 -6.65
C LEU A 120 12.08 0.72 -8.05
N ASP A 121 11.32 1.01 -9.10
CA ASP A 121 11.69 0.80 -10.49
C ASP A 121 12.82 1.75 -10.89
N GLN A 122 12.75 3.02 -10.47
CA GLN A 122 13.83 3.98 -10.69
C GLN A 122 15.12 3.54 -10.01
N LEU A 123 15.05 3.08 -8.76
CA LEU A 123 16.22 2.56 -8.04
C LEU A 123 16.78 1.29 -8.70
N SER A 124 15.91 0.38 -9.14
CA SER A 124 16.33 -0.86 -9.81
C SER A 124 17.07 -0.56 -11.11
N ARG A 125 16.63 0.45 -11.88
CA ARG A 125 17.33 0.86 -13.11
C ARG A 125 18.74 1.40 -12.86
N VAL A 126 18.98 2.03 -11.70
CA VAL A 126 20.25 2.69 -11.38
C VAL A 126 21.22 1.76 -10.66
N TYR A 127 20.71 0.93 -9.74
CA TYR A 127 21.51 0.15 -8.81
C TYR A 127 21.46 -1.37 -9.04
N ASP A 128 20.58 -1.88 -9.90
CA ASP A 128 20.59 -3.31 -10.20
C ASP A 128 21.83 -3.65 -11.06
N ASN A 129 22.60 -4.65 -10.62
CA ASN A 129 23.73 -5.16 -11.40
C ASN A 129 23.24 -6.31 -12.28
N PRO A 130 23.22 -6.16 -13.62
CA PRO A 130 22.77 -7.22 -14.53
C PRO A 130 23.62 -8.51 -14.40
N ASN A 131 24.86 -8.41 -13.92
CA ASN A 131 25.78 -9.55 -13.81
C ASN A 131 25.78 -10.23 -12.44
N LYS A 132 24.88 -9.83 -11.52
CA LYS A 132 24.90 -10.30 -10.12
C LYS A 132 24.83 -11.82 -9.94
N ILE A 133 24.12 -12.51 -10.84
CA ILE A 133 24.00 -13.97 -10.80
C ILE A 133 25.35 -14.61 -11.13
N ILE A 134 26.00 -14.15 -12.20
CA ILE A 134 27.31 -14.66 -12.64
C ILE A 134 28.37 -14.37 -11.57
N GLU A 135 28.37 -13.17 -11.00
CA GLU A 135 29.31 -12.81 -9.91
C GLU A 135 29.09 -13.65 -8.64
N ALA A 136 27.83 -13.99 -8.32
CA ALA A 136 27.52 -14.84 -7.18
C ALA A 136 27.96 -16.29 -7.42
N GLU A 137 27.76 -16.80 -8.63
CA GLU A 137 28.22 -18.14 -9.04
C GLU A 137 29.76 -18.23 -8.99
N ASP A 138 30.46 -17.24 -9.53
CA ASP A 138 31.94 -17.21 -9.53
C ASP A 138 32.51 -17.16 -8.09
N LYS A 139 31.86 -16.42 -7.18
CA LYS A 139 32.21 -16.39 -5.74
C LYS A 139 31.95 -17.71 -5.01
N LEU A 140 30.99 -18.51 -5.47
CA LEU A 140 30.72 -19.84 -4.90
C LEU A 140 31.70 -20.88 -5.45
N HIS A 141 32.10 -20.76 -6.72
CA HIS A 141 33.02 -21.69 -7.38
C HIS A 141 34.50 -21.38 -7.17
N SER A 142 34.85 -20.20 -6.65
CA SER A 142 36.21 -19.89 -6.23
C SER A 142 36.59 -20.78 -5.04
N PRO A 143 37.57 -21.71 -5.20
CA PRO A 143 38.03 -22.51 -4.08
C PRO A 143 38.60 -21.57 -3.03
N LYS A 144 38.19 -21.72 -1.76
CA LYS A 144 38.82 -21.05 -0.61
C LYS A 144 40.29 -21.48 -0.51
N ALA A 145 41.14 -20.88 -1.32
CA ALA A 145 42.59 -21.02 -1.27
C ALA A 145 43.07 -20.21 -0.05
N GLY A 146 43.08 -20.84 1.12
CA GLY A 146 43.58 -20.18 2.33
C GLY A 146 43.09 -20.74 3.66
N LEU A 147 43.03 -22.07 3.82
CA LEU A 147 43.17 -22.71 5.13
C LEU A 147 44.55 -23.38 5.15
N LYS A 148 45.58 -22.60 5.44
CA LYS A 148 46.87 -23.02 5.97
C LYS A 148 47.28 -22.04 7.04
#